data_AF-A0A1I2GQF6-F1
#
_entry.id   AF-A0A1I2GQF6-F1
#
_cell.length_a   1.000
_cell.length_b   1.000
_cell.length_c   1.000
_cell.angle_alpha   90.00
_cell.angle_beta   90.00
_cell.angle_gamma   90.00
#
_symmetry.space_group_name_H-M   'P 1'
#
loop_
_entity.id
_entity.type
_entity.pdbx_description
1 polymer ?
#
loop_
_entity_poly.entity_id
_entity_poly.type
_entity_poly.pdbx_seq_one_letter_code
_entity_poly.pdbx_strand_id
1 'polypeptide(L)'
;MPGAPIDLEALAARVMRPERPALADARAAVAGLVDPRGAWLALAHRGSIPSDWIDAPSRRFAARSRKREPDEPTRQVRLAGLHVLPHPARVDDAITVAASARSIGVAEAHAREAARRIGAAPDVPVVWRIAARWNPTGLRWRRMKNDYDFHILPPAFVRIESGASARRFAYALRRASGMNGGAVGDLRMHEFWRLAATTDARVPESLDALSPWRRYAGRRFADVPNPLDPWIAVWSLGFGIAAIRDDAIVLVAPRVRDEASPGQ
;
A
#
# COMPACT_ATOMS: atom_id res chain seq x y z
N MET A 1 2.25 -0.17 -26.44
CA MET A 1 3.49 0.59 -26.22
C MET A 1 4.06 0.18 -24.87
N PRO A 2 5.27 -0.39 -24.79
CA PRO A 2 5.88 -0.63 -23.48
C PRO A 2 6.04 0.72 -22.77
N GLY A 3 5.52 0.83 -21.54
CA GLY A 3 5.64 2.05 -20.75
C GLY A 3 7.11 2.41 -20.52
N ALA A 4 7.39 3.71 -20.39
CA ALA A 4 8.72 4.19 -20.02
C ALA A 4 9.22 3.45 -18.76
N PRO A 5 10.52 3.12 -18.67
CA PRO A 5 11.07 2.50 -17.48
C PRO A 5 10.76 3.37 -16.25
N ILE A 6 10.39 2.75 -15.13
CA ILE A 6 10.14 3.49 -13.90
C ILE A 6 11.49 4.00 -13.38
N ASP A 7 11.57 5.29 -13.11
CA ASP A 7 12.66 5.84 -12.31
C ASP A 7 12.44 5.43 -10.85
N LEU A 8 13.12 4.35 -10.47
CA LEU A 8 12.96 3.70 -9.17
C LEU A 8 13.58 4.54 -8.04
N GLU A 9 14.57 5.36 -8.35
CA GLU A 9 15.15 6.30 -7.39
C GLU A 9 14.18 7.45 -7.13
N ALA A 10 13.59 8.03 -8.18
CA ALA A 10 12.54 9.04 -8.04
C ALA A 10 11.30 8.49 -7.32
N LEU A 11 10.88 7.26 -7.64
CA LEU A 11 9.77 6.60 -6.93
C LEU A 11 10.12 6.39 -5.45
N ALA A 12 11.31 5.90 -5.14
CA ALA A 12 11.76 5.73 -3.77
C ALA A 12 11.80 7.07 -3.02
N ALA A 13 12.35 8.12 -3.62
CA ALA A 13 12.38 9.45 -3.03
C ALA A 13 10.97 9.98 -2.72
N ARG A 14 10.03 9.83 -3.67
CA ARG A 14 8.63 10.25 -3.51
C ARG A 14 7.89 9.46 -2.44
N VAL A 15 8.09 8.14 -2.40
CA VAL A 15 7.53 7.26 -1.36
C VAL A 15 8.01 7.70 0.04
N MET A 16 9.29 8.05 0.15
CA MET A 16 9.88 8.45 1.42
C MET A 16 9.53 9.88 1.84
N ARG A 17 9.20 10.75 0.87
CA ARG A 17 8.87 12.17 1.07
C ARG A 17 7.68 12.57 0.21
N PRO A 18 6.47 12.09 0.54
CA PRO A 18 5.32 12.41 -0.28
C PRO A 18 4.92 13.86 -0.13
N GLU A 19 4.50 14.46 -1.24
CA GLU A 19 4.01 15.84 -1.29
C GLU A 19 2.71 16.00 -0.50
N ARG A 20 2.61 17.11 0.23
CA ARG A 20 1.47 17.41 1.11
C ARG A 20 1.11 18.89 1.01
N PRO A 21 0.53 19.33 -0.12
CA PRO A 21 0.25 20.75 -0.35
C PRO A 21 -0.68 21.36 0.71
N ALA A 22 -1.62 20.56 1.26
CA ALA A 22 -2.58 21.03 2.27
C ALA A 22 -2.06 20.93 3.73
N LEU A 23 -0.75 20.70 3.95
CA LEU A 23 -0.22 20.49 5.29
C LEU A 23 -0.31 21.74 6.18
N ALA A 24 0.01 22.91 5.63
CA ALA A 24 -0.05 24.17 6.38
C ALA A 24 -1.50 24.48 6.81
N ASP A 25 -2.44 24.37 5.89
CA ASP A 25 -3.87 24.60 6.15
C ASP A 25 -4.43 23.61 7.17
N ALA A 26 -4.07 22.32 7.06
CA ALA A 26 -4.49 21.30 8.01
C ALA A 26 -3.97 21.58 9.43
N ARG A 27 -2.71 22.06 9.57
CA ARG A 27 -2.15 22.46 10.86
C ARG A 27 -2.89 23.67 11.43
N ALA A 28 -3.13 24.69 10.60
CA ALA A 28 -3.85 25.89 11.02
C ALA A 28 -5.29 25.59 11.47
N ALA A 29 -5.98 24.69 10.77
CA ALA A 29 -7.35 24.28 11.07
C ALA A 29 -7.52 23.63 12.46
N VAL A 30 -6.47 23.01 13.00
CA VAL A 30 -6.51 22.28 14.28
C VAL A 30 -5.66 22.93 15.38
N ALA A 31 -5.14 24.14 15.15
CA ALA A 31 -4.30 24.84 16.11
C ALA A 31 -5.00 24.99 17.47
N GLY A 32 -4.34 24.54 18.54
CA GLY A 32 -4.86 24.57 19.91
C GLY A 32 -5.79 23.41 20.28
N LEU A 33 -6.14 22.51 19.35
CA LEU A 33 -6.95 21.34 19.65
C LEU A 33 -6.11 20.19 20.18
N VAL A 34 -6.59 19.55 21.25
CA VAL A 34 -5.98 18.36 21.85
C VAL A 34 -6.82 17.09 21.66
N ASP A 35 -8.12 17.26 21.42
CA ASP A 35 -9.04 16.15 21.15
C ASP A 35 -8.97 15.71 19.68
N PRO A 36 -8.62 14.45 19.38
CA PRO A 36 -8.55 13.95 18.00
C PRO A 36 -9.89 14.02 17.26
N ARG A 37 -11.03 13.81 17.93
CA ARG A 37 -12.34 13.86 17.28
C ARG A 37 -12.71 15.31 16.92
N GLY A 38 -12.52 16.24 17.85
CA GLY A 38 -12.67 17.67 17.62
C GLY A 38 -11.79 18.18 16.48
N ALA A 39 -10.53 17.74 16.42
CA ALA A 39 -9.64 18.05 15.30
C ALA A 39 -10.16 17.51 13.95
N TRP A 40 -10.67 16.28 13.94
CA TRP A 40 -11.26 15.67 12.74
C TRP A 40 -12.48 16.44 12.22
N LEU A 41 -13.37 16.86 13.13
CA LEU A 41 -14.54 17.68 12.80
C LEU A 41 -14.13 19.08 12.32
N ALA A 42 -13.14 19.71 12.95
CA ALA A 42 -12.62 21.02 12.53
C ALA A 42 -12.05 20.97 11.10
N LEU A 43 -11.31 19.91 10.76
CA LEU A 43 -10.78 19.70 9.41
C LEU A 43 -11.90 19.56 8.36
N ALA A 44 -12.98 18.84 8.68
CA ALA A 44 -14.14 18.73 7.79
C ALA A 44 -14.86 20.08 7.63
N HIS A 45 -15.07 20.80 8.73
CA HIS A 45 -15.71 22.12 8.70
C HIS A 45 -14.92 23.14 7.86
N ARG A 46 -13.58 23.05 7.89
CA ARG A 46 -12.67 23.88 7.07
C ARG A 46 -12.52 23.39 5.62
N GLY A 47 -13.13 22.28 5.26
CA GLY A 47 -13.02 21.68 3.92
C GLY A 47 -11.68 21.00 3.63
N SER A 48 -10.82 20.80 4.64
CA SER A 48 -9.54 20.09 4.49
C SER A 48 -9.73 18.58 4.27
N ILE A 49 -10.86 18.04 4.71
CA ILE A 49 -11.35 16.70 4.36
C ILE A 49 -12.82 16.79 3.92
N PRO A 50 -13.29 15.84 3.09
CA PRO A 50 -14.71 15.73 2.77
C PRO A 50 -15.56 15.47 4.02
N SER A 51 -16.73 16.11 4.11
CA SER A 51 -17.62 15.98 5.27
C SER A 51 -18.23 14.58 5.41
N ASP A 52 -18.39 13.86 4.30
CA ASP A 52 -18.87 12.48 4.27
C ASP A 52 -17.85 11.48 4.83
N TRP A 53 -16.61 11.91 5.13
CA TRP A 53 -15.63 11.09 5.83
C TRP A 53 -15.88 11.00 7.33
N ILE A 54 -16.69 11.91 7.89
CA ILE A 54 -17.07 11.86 9.30
C ILE A 54 -17.94 10.61 9.52
N ASP A 55 -17.49 9.72 10.40
CA ASP A 55 -18.14 8.46 10.77
C ASP A 55 -18.34 7.42 9.64
N ALA A 56 -17.80 7.67 8.43
CA ALA A 56 -17.92 6.82 7.25
C ALA A 56 -17.54 5.34 7.51
N PRO A 57 -18.46 4.37 7.38
CA PRO A 57 -18.17 2.96 7.67
C PRO A 57 -17.10 2.35 6.77
N SER A 58 -16.98 2.86 5.54
CA SER A 58 -16.00 2.42 4.55
C SER A 58 -14.56 2.84 4.86
N ARG A 59 -14.36 3.80 5.79
CA ARG A 59 -13.06 4.36 6.16
C ARG A 59 -12.86 4.31 7.66
N ARG A 60 -11.88 3.53 8.10
CA ARG A 60 -11.54 3.35 9.51
C ARG A 60 -10.06 3.62 9.76
N PHE A 61 -9.71 3.90 11.00
CA PHE A 61 -8.34 4.22 11.38
C PHE A 61 -7.84 3.27 12.47
N ALA A 62 -6.70 2.63 12.23
CA ALA A 62 -6.10 1.73 13.19
C ALA A 62 -5.35 2.53 14.27
N ALA A 63 -5.71 2.33 15.53
CA ALA A 63 -4.92 2.79 16.67
C ALA A 63 -3.91 1.70 17.09
N ARG A 64 -2.71 2.11 17.48
CA ARG A 64 -1.82 1.20 18.22
C ARG A 64 -2.37 1.04 19.63
N SER A 65 -2.93 -0.12 19.95
CA SER A 65 -3.20 -0.49 21.34
C SER A 65 -1.88 -0.47 22.10
N ARG A 66 -1.75 0.45 23.07
CA ARG A 66 -0.51 0.62 23.85
C ARG A 66 -0.34 -0.41 24.96
N LYS A 67 -1.43 -1.04 25.38
CA LYS A 67 -1.51 -2.21 26.26
C LYS A 67 -2.95 -2.70 26.15
N ARG A 68 -3.16 -4.00 26.18
CA ARG A 68 -4.50 -4.61 26.25
C ARG A 68 -5.03 -4.31 27.65
N GLU A 69 -5.81 -3.25 27.82
CA GLU A 69 -6.52 -3.05 29.09
C GLU A 69 -7.59 -4.13 29.22
N PRO A 70 -7.64 -4.89 30.33
CA PRO A 70 -8.54 -6.04 30.48
C PRO A 70 -10.03 -5.69 30.40
N ASP A 71 -10.40 -4.45 30.76
CA ASP A 71 -11.79 -4.09 31.09
C ASP A 71 -12.44 -3.09 30.11
N GLU A 72 -11.88 -2.91 28.90
CA GLU A 72 -12.44 -1.97 27.93
C GLU A 72 -13.72 -2.56 27.27
N PRO A 73 -14.91 -1.92 27.43
CA PRO A 73 -16.19 -2.49 27.01
C PRO A 73 -16.32 -2.61 25.48
N THR A 74 -16.07 -3.83 24.98
CA THR A 74 -16.70 -4.63 23.90
C THR A 74 -17.55 -3.99 22.77
N ARG A 75 -17.35 -2.73 22.39
CA ARG A 75 -17.86 -2.17 21.11
C ARG A 75 -16.77 -1.79 20.10
N GLN A 76 -15.54 -2.24 20.35
CA GLN A 76 -14.43 -1.98 19.44
C GLN A 76 -14.30 -3.12 18.44
N VAL A 77 -14.60 -2.83 17.17
CA VAL A 77 -14.43 -3.80 16.09
C VAL A 77 -12.94 -4.09 15.93
N ARG A 78 -12.56 -5.37 15.97
CA ARG A 78 -11.22 -5.79 15.59
C ARG A 78 -11.22 -6.19 14.12
N LEU A 79 -10.84 -5.27 13.24
CA LEU A 79 -10.57 -5.59 11.84
C LEU A 79 -9.09 -5.90 11.71
N ALA A 80 -8.76 -7.05 11.13
CA ALA A 80 -7.38 -7.50 10.98
C ALA A 80 -6.61 -7.59 12.33
N GLY A 81 -7.31 -7.82 13.45
CA GLY A 81 -6.72 -7.80 14.79
C GLY A 81 -6.23 -6.43 15.24
N LEU A 82 -6.61 -5.36 14.52
CA LEU A 82 -6.34 -3.97 14.86
C LEU A 82 -7.54 -3.37 15.58
N HIS A 83 -7.26 -2.50 16.54
CA HIS A 83 -8.28 -1.62 17.09
C HIS A 83 -8.60 -0.54 16.07
N VAL A 84 -9.85 -0.47 15.61
CA VAL A 84 -10.27 0.52 14.61
C VAL A 84 -11.19 1.59 15.19
N LEU A 85 -10.96 2.82 14.77
CA LEU A 85 -11.69 4.03 15.15
C LEU A 85 -12.35 4.67 13.92
N PRO A 86 -13.46 5.41 14.09
CA PRO A 86 -14.08 6.17 13.00
C PRO A 86 -13.27 7.40 12.58
N HIS A 87 -12.32 7.85 13.41
CA HIS A 87 -11.42 8.97 13.14
C HIS A 87 -9.99 8.62 13.55
N PRO A 88 -8.97 9.39 13.10
CA PRO A 88 -7.59 9.20 13.53
C PRO A 88 -7.43 9.26 15.05
N ALA A 89 -6.53 8.43 15.60
CA ALA A 89 -6.36 8.28 17.05
C ALA A 89 -5.66 9.48 17.72
N ARG A 90 -5.08 10.41 16.93
CA ARG A 90 -4.31 11.57 17.39
C ARG A 90 -4.53 12.75 16.46
N VAL A 91 -4.33 13.96 16.98
CA VAL A 91 -4.38 15.20 16.18
C VAL A 91 -3.38 15.17 15.02
N ASP A 92 -2.12 14.77 15.26
CA ASP A 92 -1.11 14.65 14.18
C ASP A 92 -1.48 13.63 13.10
N ASP A 93 -2.21 12.59 13.49
CA ASP A 93 -2.70 11.56 12.56
C ASP A 93 -3.83 12.14 11.71
N ALA A 94 -4.69 12.99 12.28
CA ALA A 94 -5.70 13.75 11.55
C ALA A 94 -5.10 14.77 10.58
N ILE A 95 -4.08 15.53 11.02
CA ILE A 95 -3.31 16.44 10.15
C ILE A 95 -2.69 15.66 8.98
N THR A 96 -2.08 14.50 9.26
CA THR A 96 -1.47 13.65 8.24
C THR A 96 -2.47 13.25 7.15
N VAL A 97 -3.68 12.86 7.56
CA VAL A 97 -4.73 12.42 6.65
C VAL A 97 -5.27 13.60 5.84
N ALA A 98 -5.57 14.73 6.49
CA ALA A 98 -6.08 15.92 5.82
C ALA A 98 -5.10 16.51 4.82
N ALA A 99 -3.81 16.55 5.18
CA ALA A 99 -2.74 17.05 4.31
C ALA A 99 -2.61 16.28 2.97
N SER A 100 -3.22 15.09 2.88
CA SER A 100 -3.21 14.23 1.70
C SER A 100 -4.61 13.70 1.33
N ALA A 101 -5.69 14.40 1.72
CA ALA A 101 -7.06 13.91 1.57
C ALA A 101 -7.40 13.49 0.13
N ARG A 102 -6.98 14.27 -0.86
CA ARG A 102 -7.17 13.95 -2.28
C ARG A 102 -6.47 12.64 -2.67
N SER A 103 -5.20 12.50 -2.30
CA SER A 103 -4.40 11.32 -2.62
C SER A 103 -4.87 10.07 -1.89
N ILE A 104 -5.48 10.21 -0.72
CA ILE A 104 -6.06 9.09 0.04
C ILE A 104 -7.20 8.43 -0.73
N GLY A 105 -8.12 9.19 -1.33
CA GLY A 105 -9.20 8.61 -2.13
C GLY A 105 -8.68 7.83 -3.34
N VAL A 106 -7.64 8.35 -4.01
CA VAL A 106 -6.98 7.66 -5.13
C VAL A 106 -6.25 6.40 -4.66
N ALA A 107 -5.57 6.47 -3.52
CA ALA A 107 -4.89 5.32 -2.93
C ALA A 107 -5.87 4.20 -2.54
N GLU A 108 -7.03 4.54 -1.99
CA GLU A 108 -8.10 3.57 -1.69
C GLU A 108 -8.59 2.86 -2.93
N ALA A 109 -8.83 3.59 -4.03
CA ALA A 109 -9.26 2.99 -5.30
C ALA A 109 -8.22 2.00 -5.83
N HIS A 110 -6.93 2.37 -5.83
CA HIS A 110 -5.86 1.46 -6.24
C HIS A 110 -5.71 0.27 -5.30
N ALA A 111 -5.91 0.44 -4.00
CA ALA A 111 -5.83 -0.66 -3.04
C ALA A 111 -6.96 -1.66 -3.21
N ARG A 112 -8.17 -1.20 -3.52
CA ARG A 112 -9.31 -2.06 -3.89
C ARG A 112 -9.06 -2.79 -5.19
N GLU A 113 -8.49 -2.13 -6.18
CA GLU A 113 -8.09 -2.77 -7.44
C GLU A 113 -7.00 -3.83 -7.19
N ALA A 114 -6.02 -3.57 -6.32
CA ALA A 114 -5.05 -4.58 -5.90
C ALA A 114 -5.74 -5.79 -5.27
N ALA A 115 -6.67 -5.56 -4.34
CA ALA A 115 -7.45 -6.58 -3.66
C ALA A 115 -8.26 -7.43 -4.66
N ARG A 116 -8.95 -6.79 -5.60
CA ARG A 116 -9.71 -7.45 -6.67
C ARG A 116 -8.80 -8.32 -7.56
N ARG A 117 -7.61 -7.83 -7.95
CA ARG A 117 -6.65 -8.59 -8.78
C ARG A 117 -6.13 -9.85 -8.10
N ILE A 118 -6.10 -9.88 -6.77
CA ILE A 118 -5.71 -11.05 -6.00
C ILE A 118 -6.92 -11.84 -5.48
N GLY A 119 -8.14 -11.57 -5.95
CA GLY A 119 -9.33 -12.34 -5.60
C GLY A 119 -9.91 -12.08 -4.21
N ALA A 120 -9.62 -10.94 -3.59
CA ALA A 120 -10.29 -10.53 -2.35
C ALA A 120 -11.71 -10.01 -2.63
N ALA A 121 -12.60 -10.07 -1.62
CA ALA A 121 -13.97 -9.59 -1.74
C ALA A 121 -14.02 -8.08 -2.07
N PRO A 122 -14.97 -7.62 -2.92
CA PRO A 122 -15.00 -6.24 -3.42
C PRO A 122 -15.29 -5.19 -2.32
N ASP A 123 -16.07 -5.57 -1.31
CA ASP A 123 -16.61 -4.64 -0.32
C ASP A 123 -15.85 -4.62 1.01
N VAL A 124 -14.62 -5.11 1.02
CA VAL A 124 -13.79 -5.08 2.23
C VAL A 124 -13.54 -3.62 2.66
N PRO A 125 -13.68 -3.29 3.96
CA PRO A 125 -13.42 -1.95 4.46
C PRO A 125 -11.94 -1.60 4.32
N VAL A 126 -11.65 -0.29 4.15
CA VAL A 126 -10.27 0.20 4.19
C VAL A 126 -9.96 0.73 5.59
N VAL A 127 -8.86 0.24 6.14
CA VAL A 127 -8.33 0.64 7.44
C VAL A 127 -7.00 1.37 7.23
N TRP A 128 -6.95 2.64 7.62
CA TRP A 128 -5.75 3.46 7.57
C TRP A 128 -4.94 3.34 8.85
N ARG A 129 -3.65 3.02 8.70
CA ARG A 129 -2.68 3.03 9.79
C ARG A 129 -1.69 4.17 9.59
N ILE A 130 -1.67 5.13 10.51
CA ILE A 130 -0.69 6.22 10.47
C ILE A 130 0.58 5.78 11.19
N ALA A 131 1.67 5.64 10.45
CA ALA A 131 2.93 5.09 10.95
C ALA A 131 3.93 6.19 11.30
N ALA A 132 4.33 6.26 12.56
CA ALA A 132 5.38 7.17 13.03
C ALA A 132 6.74 6.88 12.38
N ARG A 133 7.03 5.60 12.12
CA ARG A 133 8.18 5.18 11.31
C ARG A 133 7.66 4.57 10.04
N TRP A 134 8.00 5.19 8.91
CA TRP A 134 7.72 4.61 7.61
C TRP A 134 8.51 3.32 7.48
N ASN A 135 7.77 2.22 7.45
CA ASN A 135 8.30 0.92 7.13
C ASN A 135 7.31 0.33 6.16
N PRO A 136 7.49 0.56 4.85
CA PRO A 136 6.71 -0.12 3.84
C PRO A 136 7.10 -1.58 3.97
N THR A 137 6.32 -2.32 4.75
CA THR A 137 6.36 -3.76 4.70
C THR A 137 5.83 -4.08 3.32
N GLY A 138 6.73 -4.40 2.38
CA GLY A 138 6.27 -5.00 1.12
C GLY A 138 5.48 -6.27 1.41
N LEU A 139 4.82 -6.79 0.38
CA LEU A 139 3.99 -7.98 0.52
C LEU A 139 4.75 -9.03 1.34
N ARG A 140 4.19 -9.43 2.49
CA ARG A 140 4.59 -10.70 3.09
C ARG A 140 3.98 -11.79 2.20
N TRP A 141 4.60 -12.01 1.04
CA TRP A 141 4.32 -13.04 0.03
C TRP A 141 4.19 -14.46 0.62
N ARG A 142 4.58 -14.65 1.88
CA ARG A 142 4.47 -15.92 2.63
C ARG A 142 3.05 -16.50 2.69
N ARG A 143 1.97 -15.73 2.55
CA ARG A 143 0.60 -16.28 2.52
C ARG A 143 0.03 -16.52 1.11
N MET A 144 0.41 -15.71 0.12
CA MET A 144 -0.03 -15.96 -1.28
C MET A 144 0.57 -17.23 -1.88
N LYS A 145 1.67 -17.75 -1.33
CA LYS A 145 2.26 -19.02 -1.76
C LYS A 145 1.38 -20.25 -1.52
N ASN A 146 0.36 -20.16 -0.67
CA ASN A 146 -0.43 -21.33 -0.28
C ASN A 146 -1.89 -21.29 -0.76
N ASP A 147 -2.47 -20.10 -0.96
CA ASP A 147 -3.93 -19.98 -1.18
C ASP A 147 -4.33 -19.43 -2.56
N TYR A 148 -3.38 -18.92 -3.36
CA TYR A 148 -3.66 -18.41 -4.70
C TYR A 148 -2.76 -19.08 -5.74
N ASP A 149 -3.32 -19.35 -6.92
CA ASP A 149 -2.71 -19.98 -8.13
C ASP A 149 -1.51 -19.22 -8.72
N PHE A 150 -0.72 -18.51 -7.92
CA PHE A 150 0.57 -17.95 -8.32
C PHE A 150 1.67 -19.01 -8.48
N HIS A 151 1.37 -20.30 -8.29
CA HIS A 151 2.22 -21.41 -8.76
C HIS A 151 2.38 -21.42 -10.29
N ILE A 152 1.59 -20.62 -11.02
CA ILE A 152 1.70 -20.45 -12.49
C ILE A 152 2.79 -19.43 -12.88
N LEU A 153 3.58 -18.86 -11.97
CA LEU A 153 4.73 -18.04 -12.37
C LEU A 153 5.76 -18.95 -13.08
N PRO A 154 5.96 -18.85 -14.40
CA PRO A 154 6.69 -19.85 -15.16
C PRO A 154 8.14 -20.00 -14.68
N PRO A 155 8.84 -21.13 -14.94
CA PRO A 155 10.27 -21.30 -14.68
C PRO A 155 11.18 -20.17 -15.21
N ALA A 156 10.70 -19.38 -16.17
CA ALA A 156 11.31 -18.13 -16.61
C ALA A 156 11.52 -17.09 -15.47
N PHE A 157 10.63 -17.06 -14.47
CA PHE A 157 10.80 -16.26 -13.24
C PHE A 157 12.07 -16.64 -12.49
N VAL A 158 12.34 -17.94 -12.31
CA VAL A 158 13.51 -18.44 -11.58
C VAL A 158 14.81 -18.12 -12.32
N ARG A 159 14.81 -18.20 -13.66
CA ARG A 159 16.02 -17.99 -14.47
C ARG A 159 16.46 -16.51 -14.49
N ILE A 160 15.53 -15.58 -14.63
CA ILE A 160 15.83 -14.14 -14.72
C ILE A 160 16.14 -13.55 -13.33
N GLU A 161 15.53 -14.05 -12.25
CA GLU A 161 15.88 -13.64 -10.88
C GLU A 161 17.36 -13.90 -10.52
N SER A 162 18.04 -14.80 -11.23
CA SER A 162 19.45 -15.10 -10.98
C SER A 162 20.44 -14.11 -11.61
N GLY A 163 19.98 -13.16 -12.45
CA GLY A 163 20.83 -12.19 -13.14
C GLY A 163 21.50 -11.16 -12.21
N ALA A 164 22.77 -10.86 -12.45
CA ALA A 164 23.59 -9.93 -11.65
C ALA A 164 22.97 -8.52 -11.52
N SER A 165 22.23 -8.06 -12.52
CA SER A 165 21.55 -6.76 -12.54
C SER A 165 20.46 -6.64 -11.48
N ALA A 166 19.70 -7.72 -11.23
CA ALA A 166 18.62 -7.72 -10.23
C ALA A 166 19.17 -7.68 -8.79
N ARG A 167 20.34 -8.29 -8.54
CA ARG A 167 21.02 -8.24 -7.23
C ARG A 167 21.65 -6.89 -6.96
N ARG A 168 22.32 -6.29 -7.95
CA ARG A 168 22.88 -4.92 -7.85
C ARG A 168 21.77 -3.89 -7.63
N PHE A 169 20.64 -4.05 -8.33
CA PHE A 169 19.44 -3.24 -8.14
C PHE A 169 18.89 -3.31 -6.71
N ALA A 170 18.66 -4.52 -6.18
CA ALA A 170 18.16 -4.70 -4.82
C ALA A 170 19.11 -4.11 -3.76
N TYR A 171 20.41 -4.20 -4.00
CA TYR A 171 21.42 -3.62 -3.11
C TYR A 171 21.43 -2.08 -3.15
N ALA A 172 21.40 -1.47 -4.34
CA ALA A 172 21.36 -0.03 -4.51
C ALA A 172 20.11 0.58 -3.86
N LEU A 173 18.94 -0.05 -4.08
CA LEU A 173 17.68 0.45 -3.55
C LEU A 173 17.62 0.31 -2.03
N ARG A 174 18.10 -0.80 -1.46
CA ARG A 174 18.20 -0.99 0.00
C ARG A 174 19.13 0.04 0.64
N ARG A 175 20.25 0.36 -0.02
CA ARG A 175 21.24 1.34 0.46
C ARG A 175 20.74 2.78 0.36
N ALA A 176 20.07 3.14 -0.74
CA ALA A 176 19.60 4.50 -0.98
C ALA A 176 18.37 4.87 -0.13
N SER A 177 17.47 3.90 0.14
CA SER A 177 16.15 4.21 0.69
C SER A 177 15.94 3.79 2.15
N GLY A 178 16.81 2.95 2.72
CA GLY A 178 16.57 2.34 4.03
C GLY A 178 15.30 1.47 4.08
N MET A 179 14.68 1.17 2.93
CA MET A 179 13.48 0.35 2.85
C MET A 179 13.78 -1.09 3.26
N ASN A 180 12.80 -1.71 3.92
CA ASN A 180 12.87 -3.14 4.22
C ASN A 180 12.79 -3.97 2.93
N GLY A 181 13.35 -5.18 2.98
CA GLY A 181 13.48 -6.06 1.82
C GLY A 181 12.17 -6.40 1.09
N GLY A 182 11.02 -6.23 1.76
CA GLY A 182 9.71 -6.40 1.12
C GLY A 182 9.46 -5.38 0.01
N ALA A 183 9.66 -4.08 0.27
CA ALA A 183 9.33 -3.04 -0.72
C ALA A 183 10.25 -3.12 -1.95
N VAL A 184 11.54 -3.39 -1.72
CA VAL A 184 12.52 -3.70 -2.76
C VAL A 184 12.10 -4.92 -3.58
N GLY A 185 11.52 -5.93 -2.92
CA GLY A 185 10.97 -7.12 -3.56
C GLY A 185 9.84 -6.78 -4.54
N ASP A 186 8.86 -5.97 -4.14
CA ASP A 186 7.73 -5.69 -5.03
C ASP A 186 8.15 -4.79 -6.22
N LEU A 187 9.07 -3.83 -6.04
CA LEU A 187 9.64 -3.07 -7.16
C LEU A 187 10.36 -3.97 -8.16
N ARG A 188 11.17 -4.90 -7.65
CA ARG A 188 11.87 -5.87 -8.48
C ARG A 188 10.91 -6.75 -9.25
N MET A 189 9.84 -7.22 -8.61
CA MET A 189 8.80 -8.02 -9.25
C MET A 189 8.03 -7.22 -10.30
N HIS A 190 7.78 -5.93 -10.06
CA HIS A 190 7.14 -5.05 -11.04
C HIS A 190 8.01 -4.87 -12.29
N GLU A 191 9.31 -4.57 -12.13
CA GLU A 191 10.24 -4.46 -13.26
C GLU A 191 10.40 -5.79 -14.00
N PHE A 192 10.43 -6.89 -13.25
CA PHE A 192 10.43 -8.22 -13.85
C PHE A 192 9.19 -8.42 -14.74
N TRP A 193 8.00 -8.09 -14.24
CA TRP A 193 6.76 -8.23 -15.01
C TRP A 193 6.80 -7.38 -16.28
N ARG A 194 7.29 -6.14 -16.18
CA ARG A 194 7.47 -5.24 -17.31
C ARG A 194 8.41 -5.84 -18.37
N LEU A 195 9.54 -6.41 -17.96
CA LEU A 195 10.48 -7.07 -18.87
C LEU A 195 9.87 -8.33 -19.49
N ALA A 196 9.19 -9.18 -18.70
CA ALA A 196 8.52 -10.38 -19.20
C ALA A 196 7.44 -10.05 -20.23
N ALA A 197 6.72 -8.93 -20.07
CA ALA A 197 5.72 -8.45 -21.02
C ALA A 197 6.32 -8.01 -22.38
N THR A 198 7.64 -7.80 -22.48
CA THR A 198 8.31 -7.54 -23.77
C THR A 198 8.74 -8.80 -24.50
N THR A 199 8.59 -9.98 -23.87
CA THR A 199 8.93 -11.28 -24.46
C THR A 199 7.68 -11.92 -25.08
N ASP A 200 7.87 -12.90 -25.97
CA ASP A 200 6.78 -13.75 -26.48
C ASP A 200 6.37 -14.87 -25.52
N ALA A 201 6.66 -14.72 -24.21
CA ALA A 201 6.20 -15.65 -23.19
C ALA A 201 4.67 -15.74 -23.16
N ARG A 202 4.15 -16.93 -22.86
CA ARG A 202 2.72 -17.19 -22.66
C ARG A 202 2.45 -17.64 -21.23
N VAL A 203 1.32 -17.21 -20.68
CA VAL A 203 0.83 -17.61 -19.37
C VAL A 203 -0.27 -18.66 -19.59
N PRO A 204 -0.12 -19.86 -19.00
CA PRO A 204 -1.18 -20.87 -19.02
C PRO A 204 -2.48 -20.32 -18.44
N GLU A 205 -3.62 -20.65 -19.05
CA GLU A 205 -4.94 -20.21 -18.55
C GLU A 205 -5.38 -20.93 -17.29
N SER A 206 -4.84 -22.12 -17.03
CA SER A 206 -5.09 -22.92 -15.83
C SER A 206 -3.86 -23.73 -15.43
N LEU A 207 -3.81 -24.17 -14.17
CA LEU A 207 -2.80 -25.12 -13.70
C LEU A 207 -2.86 -26.45 -14.48
N ASP A 208 -4.04 -26.89 -14.90
CA ASP A 208 -4.23 -28.10 -15.71
C ASP A 208 -3.59 -27.98 -17.10
N ALA A 209 -3.38 -26.75 -17.60
CA ALA A 209 -2.68 -26.47 -18.84
C ALA A 209 -1.15 -26.59 -18.72
N LEU A 210 -0.60 -26.82 -17.52
CA LEU A 210 0.84 -27.09 -17.30
C LEU A 210 1.28 -28.49 -17.76
N SER A 211 0.36 -29.29 -18.32
CA SER A 211 0.72 -30.54 -18.99
C SER A 211 1.84 -30.31 -20.03
N PRO A 212 2.93 -31.09 -20.01
CA PRO A 212 4.09 -30.89 -20.87
C PRO A 212 3.80 -30.99 -22.38
N TRP A 213 2.59 -31.40 -22.76
CA TRP A 213 2.10 -31.55 -24.14
C TRP A 213 1.27 -30.35 -24.62
N ARG A 214 0.88 -29.41 -23.75
CA ARG A 214 0.07 -28.22 -24.08
C ARG A 214 0.87 -26.91 -24.03
N ARG A 215 2.15 -26.94 -24.40
CA ARG A 215 3.13 -25.83 -24.28
C ARG A 215 2.76 -24.52 -24.99
N TYR A 216 1.66 -24.48 -25.73
CA TYR A 216 1.27 -23.33 -26.56
C TYR A 216 -0.14 -22.78 -26.26
N ALA A 217 -0.91 -23.41 -25.37
CA ALA A 217 -2.23 -22.91 -24.99
C ALA A 217 -2.08 -21.90 -23.83
N GLY A 218 -2.37 -20.63 -24.10
CA GLY A 218 -2.29 -19.57 -23.09
C GLY A 218 -2.28 -18.17 -23.67
N ARG A 219 -2.61 -17.19 -22.83
CA ARG A 219 -2.54 -15.76 -23.17
C ARG A 219 -1.10 -15.30 -23.30
N ARG A 220 -0.81 -14.31 -24.14
CA ARG A 220 0.54 -13.71 -24.12
C ARG A 220 0.73 -13.04 -22.77
N PHE A 221 1.95 -13.08 -22.25
CA PHE A 221 2.28 -12.42 -20.99
C PHE A 221 1.97 -10.91 -21.06
N ALA A 222 2.19 -10.29 -22.22
CA ALA A 222 1.85 -8.90 -22.49
C ALA A 222 0.35 -8.57 -22.32
N ASP A 223 -0.53 -9.57 -22.48
CA ASP A 223 -1.99 -9.40 -22.38
C ASP A 223 -2.49 -9.64 -20.94
N VAL A 224 -1.62 -10.08 -20.02
CA VAL A 224 -1.96 -10.30 -18.61
C VAL A 224 -1.67 -9.02 -17.82
N PRO A 225 -2.69 -8.39 -17.20
CA PRO A 225 -2.48 -7.21 -16.37
C PRO A 225 -1.47 -7.49 -15.26
N ASN A 226 -0.53 -6.56 -15.06
CA ASN A 226 0.45 -6.71 -13.99
C ASN A 226 -0.24 -6.56 -12.62
N PRO A 227 -0.26 -7.61 -11.77
CA PRO A 227 -0.96 -7.56 -10.49
C PRO A 227 -0.38 -6.50 -9.54
N LEU A 228 0.84 -6.01 -9.80
CA LEU A 228 1.54 -5.04 -8.96
C LEU A 228 1.29 -3.58 -9.35
N ASP A 229 0.72 -3.29 -10.53
CA ASP A 229 0.48 -1.90 -10.94
C ASP A 229 -0.28 -1.08 -9.89
N PRO A 230 -1.38 -1.60 -9.28
CA PRO A 230 -2.10 -0.81 -8.29
C PRO A 230 -1.29 -0.61 -7.01
N TRP A 231 -0.39 -1.54 -6.67
CA TRP A 231 0.52 -1.41 -5.52
C TRP A 231 1.53 -0.29 -5.74
N ILE A 232 2.14 -0.26 -6.92
CA ILE A 232 3.07 0.81 -7.34
C ILE A 232 2.33 2.15 -7.40
N ALA A 233 1.08 2.18 -7.86
CA ALA A 233 0.28 3.38 -7.87
C ALA A 233 0.05 3.92 -6.45
N VAL A 234 -0.30 3.08 -5.47
CA VAL A 234 -0.41 3.48 -4.05
C VAL A 234 0.91 4.04 -3.52
N TRP A 235 2.03 3.42 -3.89
CA TRP A 235 3.37 3.89 -3.49
C TRP A 235 3.73 5.24 -4.11
N SER A 236 3.41 5.44 -5.37
CA SER A 236 3.66 6.71 -6.06
C SER A 236 2.93 7.90 -5.42
N LEU A 237 1.85 7.63 -4.67
CA LEU A 237 1.10 8.62 -3.88
C LEU A 237 1.67 8.84 -2.47
N GLY A 238 2.73 8.12 -2.07
CA GLY A 238 3.30 8.23 -0.73
C GLY A 238 2.74 7.28 0.31
N PHE A 239 1.92 6.31 -0.10
CA PHE A 239 1.25 5.39 0.80
C PHE A 239 1.74 3.96 0.57
N GLY A 240 1.19 3.01 1.30
CA GLY A 240 1.53 1.60 1.14
C GLY A 240 0.39 0.72 1.58
N ILE A 241 0.26 -0.44 0.95
CA ILE A 241 -0.65 -1.48 1.39
C ILE A 241 0.11 -2.38 2.36
N ALA A 242 -0.25 -2.37 3.64
CA ALA A 242 0.39 -3.21 4.65
C ALA A 242 -0.15 -4.65 4.63
N ALA A 243 -1.44 -4.81 4.34
CA ALA A 243 -2.08 -6.11 4.25
C ALA A 243 -3.37 -6.01 3.43
N ILE A 244 -3.70 -7.11 2.76
CA ILE A 244 -5.05 -7.39 2.27
C ILE A 244 -5.48 -8.68 2.96
N ARG A 245 -6.66 -8.66 3.55
CA ARG A 245 -7.26 -9.78 4.28
C ARG A 245 -8.73 -9.87 3.91
N ASP A 246 -9.34 -11.00 4.25
CA ASP A 246 -10.75 -11.27 3.97
C ASP A 246 -11.69 -10.24 4.61
N ASP A 247 -11.26 -9.62 5.71
CA ASP A 247 -12.05 -8.67 6.50
C ASP A 247 -11.65 -7.19 6.31
N ALA A 248 -10.50 -6.88 5.69
CA ALA A 248 -10.06 -5.51 5.49
C ALA A 248 -8.85 -5.36 4.55
N ILE A 249 -8.75 -4.19 3.91
CA ILE A 249 -7.52 -3.68 3.31
C ILE A 249 -6.86 -2.72 4.30
N VAL A 250 -5.61 -2.98 4.69
CA VAL A 250 -4.86 -2.11 5.59
C VAL A 250 -3.91 -1.23 4.80
N LEU A 251 -4.23 0.04 4.69
CA LEU A 251 -3.35 1.07 4.13
C LEU A 251 -2.48 1.71 5.21
N VAL A 252 -1.33 2.23 4.81
CA VAL A 252 -0.39 2.92 5.68
C VAL A 252 -0.07 4.27 5.07
N ALA A 253 -0.17 5.31 5.91
CA ALA A 253 0.37 6.62 5.60
C ALA A 253 1.56 6.94 6.52
N PRO A 254 2.66 7.48 6.00
CA PRO A 254 3.73 7.99 6.83
C PRO A 254 3.20 9.20 7.59
N ARG A 255 3.46 9.27 8.90
CA ARG A 255 3.12 10.48 9.66
C ARG A 255 3.92 11.66 9.13
N VAL A 256 3.30 12.84 9.07
CA VAL A 256 4.05 14.10 8.89
C VAL A 256 5.10 14.18 9.99
N ARG A 257 6.35 14.46 9.62
CA ARG A 257 7.36 14.82 10.62
C ARG A 257 7.33 16.33 10.77
N ASP A 258 7.49 16.81 12.00
CA ASP A 258 7.85 18.20 12.20
C ASP A 258 9.28 18.37 11.68
N GLU A 259 9.45 19.22 10.68
CA GLU A 259 10.74 19.52 10.04
C GLU A 259 11.77 20.04 11.07
N ALA A 260 11.30 20.49 12.23
CA ALA A 260 12.09 21.04 13.32
C ALA A 260 12.76 20.01 14.25
N SER A 261 12.69 18.70 13.98
CA SER A 261 13.46 17.68 14.72
C SER A 261 14.61 17.10 13.89
N PRO A 262 15.72 17.85 13.70
CA PRO A 262 16.94 17.28 13.14
C PRO A 262 17.58 16.33 14.16
N GLY A 263 17.41 15.02 13.98
CA GLY A 263 18.29 14.01 14.60
C GLY A 263 17.80 13.37 15.91
N GLN A 264 16.74 12.56 15.84
CA GLN A 264 16.53 11.45 16.78
C GLN A 264 16.42 10.12 16.05
#